data_AF-A0A843FDP9-F1
#
_entry.id   AF-A0A843FDP9-F1
#
_cell.length_a   1.000
_cell.length_b   1.000
_cell.length_c   1.000
_cell.angle_alpha   90.00
_cell.angle_beta   90.00
_cell.angle_gamma   90.00
#
_symmetry.space_group_name_H-M   'P 1'
#
loop_
_entity.id
_entity.type
_entity.pdbx_description
1 polymer ?
#
loop_
_entity_poly.entity_id
_entity_poly.type
_entity_poly.pdbx_seq_one_letter_code
_entity_poly.pdbx_strand_id
1 'polypeptide(L)'
;MTKIEIELTEEQLKKVEILQNNDIDVGSAIDMLFEIKEKSYQQEAAYLNNKLDQANKERKKLEEKLDEINKEIFLYSQLKDTSLDVDQKLKILEKDYGEVDASYEMKVQDVKHNINWTKEFFKF
;
A
#
# COMPACT_ATOMS: atom_id res chain seq x y z
N MET A 1 -23.22 -60.72 -8.87
CA MET A 1 -22.29 -59.76 -8.27
C MET A 1 -21.14 -60.54 -7.68
N THR A 2 -19.95 -60.40 -8.24
CA THR A 2 -18.73 -61.02 -7.71
C THR A 2 -18.33 -60.24 -6.46
N LYS A 3 -18.35 -60.88 -5.28
CA LYS A 3 -17.77 -60.27 -4.07
C LYS A 3 -16.27 -60.20 -4.26
N ILE A 4 -15.71 -58.98 -4.21
CA ILE A 4 -14.27 -58.78 -4.15
C ILE A 4 -13.91 -58.80 -2.68
N GLU A 5 -13.25 -59.86 -2.24
CA GLU A 5 -12.64 -59.93 -0.92
C GLU A 5 -11.24 -59.33 -1.03
N ILE A 6 -10.98 -58.28 -0.26
CA ILE A 6 -9.70 -57.59 -0.23
C ILE A 6 -9.04 -57.97 1.09
N GLU A 7 -7.90 -58.66 1.02
CA GLU A 7 -7.07 -58.92 2.19
C GLU A 7 -6.30 -57.65 2.57
N LEU A 8 -6.44 -57.24 3.83
CA LEU A 8 -5.67 -56.13 4.40
C LEU A 8 -4.27 -56.62 4.78
N THR A 9 -3.27 -55.77 4.62
CA THR A 9 -1.93 -56.04 5.16
C THR A 9 -1.93 -56.00 6.69
N GLU A 10 -0.94 -56.61 7.34
CA GLU A 10 -0.80 -56.57 8.81
C GLU A 10 -0.76 -55.12 9.36
N GLU A 11 -0.15 -54.20 8.62
CA GLU A 11 -0.10 -52.78 9.00
C GLU A 11 -1.48 -52.12 8.93
N GLN A 12 -2.27 -52.43 7.90
CA GLN A 12 -3.63 -51.92 7.74
C GLN A 12 -4.56 -52.47 8.82
N LEU A 13 -4.43 -53.76 9.16
CA LEU A 13 -5.17 -54.39 10.25
C LEU A 13 -4.90 -53.71 11.59
N LYS A 14 -3.62 -53.47 11.93
CA LYS A 14 -3.25 -52.73 13.15
C LYS A 14 -3.87 -51.34 13.20
N LYS A 15 -3.92 -50.63 12.07
CA LYS A 15 -4.57 -49.30 12.00
C LYS A 15 -6.08 -49.40 12.25
N VAL A 16 -6.75 -50.40 11.69
CA VAL A 16 -8.18 -50.64 11.94
C VAL A 16 -8.45 -51.00 13.40
N GLU A 17 -7.63 -51.87 14.01
CA GLU A 17 -7.76 -52.20 15.44
C GLU A 17 -7.59 -50.98 16.32
N ILE A 18 -6.62 -50.11 16.03
CA ILE A 18 -6.44 -48.86 16.77
C ILE A 18 -7.69 -47.99 16.66
N LEU A 19 -8.27 -47.82 15.46
CA LEU A 19 -9.48 -47.04 15.28
C LEU A 19 -10.66 -47.63 16.06
N GLN A 20 -10.86 -48.95 15.99
CA GLN A 20 -11.91 -49.66 16.72
C GLN A 20 -11.75 -49.54 18.24
N ASN A 21 -10.52 -49.64 18.76
CA ASN A 21 -10.21 -49.44 20.17
C ASN A 21 -10.52 -48.02 20.67
N ASN A 22 -10.67 -47.07 19.76
CA ASN A 22 -11.07 -45.69 20.04
C ASN A 22 -12.52 -45.40 19.64
N ASP A 23 -13.35 -46.43 19.43
CA ASP A 23 -14.75 -46.32 19.01
C ASP A 23 -14.96 -45.55 17.69
N ILE A 24 -13.98 -45.60 16.78
CA ILE A 24 -14.01 -44.96 15.47
C ILE A 24 -14.04 -46.04 14.38
N ASP A 25 -15.03 -46.01 13.50
CA ASP A 25 -15.01 -46.84 12.29
C ASP A 25 -14.18 -46.19 11.17
N VAL A 26 -13.79 -46.99 10.19
CA VAL A 26 -12.93 -46.56 9.08
C VAL A 26 -13.59 -45.45 8.24
N GLY A 27 -14.92 -45.48 8.06
CA GLY A 27 -15.66 -44.44 7.35
C GLY A 27 -15.59 -43.11 8.09
N SER A 28 -15.90 -43.11 9.38
CA SER A 28 -15.79 -41.92 10.24
C SER A 28 -14.36 -41.35 10.28
N ALA A 29 -13.34 -42.22 10.33
CA ALA A 29 -11.94 -41.81 10.25
C ALA A 29 -11.61 -41.10 8.93
N ILE A 30 -12.13 -41.61 7.81
CA ILE A 30 -11.96 -41.01 6.49
C ILE A 30 -12.66 -39.64 6.42
N ASP A 31 -13.90 -39.54 6.91
CA ASP A 31 -14.66 -38.29 6.92
C ASP A 31 -13.94 -37.20 7.74
N MET A 32 -13.42 -37.56 8.92
CA MET A 32 -12.61 -36.66 9.74
C MET A 32 -11.37 -36.16 9.00
N LEU A 33 -10.66 -37.02 8.26
CA LEU A 33 -9.50 -36.62 7.46
C LEU A 33 -9.88 -35.64 6.35
N PHE A 34 -11.01 -35.87 5.68
CA PHE A 34 -11.52 -34.93 4.67
C PHE A 34 -11.94 -33.60 5.28
N GLU A 35 -12.60 -33.60 6.44
CA GLU A 35 -13.00 -32.38 7.13
C GLU A 35 -11.78 -31.55 7.59
N ILE A 36 -10.76 -32.21 8.15
CA ILE A 36 -9.50 -31.56 8.54
C ILE A 36 -8.83 -30.93 7.32
N LYS A 37 -8.74 -31.68 6.21
CA LYS A 37 -8.15 -31.21 4.96
C LYS A 37 -8.89 -29.98 4.41
N GLU A 38 -10.22 -30.05 4.36
CA GLU A 38 -11.06 -28.95 3.90
C GLU A 38 -10.90 -27.70 4.76
N LYS A 39 -10.97 -27.85 6.10
CA LYS A 39 -10.75 -26.74 7.04
C LYS A 39 -9.35 -26.13 6.88
N SER A 40 -8.32 -26.95 6.67
CA SER A 40 -6.95 -26.47 6.45
C SER A 40 -6.87 -25.62 5.19
N TYR A 41 -7.48 -26.04 4.08
CA TYR A 41 -7.49 -25.25 2.85
C TYR A 41 -8.26 -23.94 3.00
N GLN A 42 -9.39 -23.96 3.71
CA GLN A 42 -10.15 -22.74 3.98
C GLN A 42 -9.35 -21.75 4.84
N GLN A 43 -8.63 -22.23 5.85
CA GLN A 43 -7.74 -21.40 6.67
C GLN A 43 -6.58 -20.82 5.85
N GLU A 44 -5.94 -21.65 5.02
CA GLU A 44 -4.85 -21.22 4.16
C GLU A 44 -5.32 -20.17 3.15
N ALA A 45 -6.46 -20.39 2.49
CA ALA A 45 -7.06 -19.44 1.56
C ALA A 45 -7.40 -18.11 2.25
N ALA A 46 -7.98 -18.15 3.45
CA ALA A 46 -8.27 -16.94 4.22
C ALA A 46 -6.99 -16.17 4.59
N TYR A 47 -5.95 -16.87 5.02
CA TYR A 47 -4.65 -16.27 5.33
C TYR A 47 -4.01 -15.61 4.10
N LEU A 48 -3.98 -16.32 2.97
CA LEU A 48 -3.41 -15.81 1.72
C LEU A 48 -4.20 -14.61 1.18
N ASN A 49 -5.54 -14.65 1.23
CA ASN A 49 -6.38 -13.53 0.83
C ASN A 49 -6.13 -12.29 1.70
N ASN A 50 -6.01 -12.47 3.03
CA ASN A 50 -5.70 -11.34 3.91
C ASN A 50 -4.33 -10.72 3.58
N LYS A 51 -3.32 -11.56 3.34
CA LYS A 51 -1.98 -11.11 2.96
C LYS A 51 -1.98 -10.38 1.60
N LEU A 52 -2.76 -10.87 0.64
CA LEU A 52 -2.95 -10.23 -0.66
C LEU A 52 -3.62 -8.86 -0.52
N ASP A 53 -4.65 -8.75 0.32
CA ASP A 53 -5.33 -7.47 0.58
C ASP A 53 -4.41 -6.45 1.24
N GLN A 54 -3.57 -6.88 2.20
CA GLN A 54 -2.56 -6.02 2.81
C GLN A 54 -1.56 -5.51 1.78
N ALA A 55 -1.00 -6.41 0.95
CA ALA A 55 -0.07 -6.04 -0.10
C ALA A 55 -0.70 -5.07 -1.12
N ASN A 56 -1.96 -5.28 -1.49
CA ASN A 56 -2.67 -4.37 -2.41
C ASN A 56 -2.90 -2.99 -1.79
N LYS A 57 -3.21 -2.90 -0.49
CA LYS A 57 -3.32 -1.62 0.22
C LYS A 57 -2.00 -0.87 0.25
N GLU A 58 -0.88 -1.56 0.49
CA GLU A 58 0.44 -0.96 0.46
C GLU A 58 0.83 -0.50 -0.94
N ARG A 59 0.57 -1.33 -1.97
CA ARG A 59 0.81 -0.97 -3.37
C ARG A 59 0.08 0.33 -3.73
N LYS A 60 -1.20 0.44 -3.38
CA LYS A 60 -1.99 1.65 -3.65
C LYS A 60 -1.41 2.90 -2.98
N LYS A 61 -0.98 2.80 -1.71
CA LYS A 61 -0.32 3.91 -1.01
C LYS A 61 0.99 4.34 -1.70
N LEU A 62 1.75 3.38 -2.21
CA LEU A 62 2.98 3.67 -2.95
C LEU A 62 2.70 4.31 -4.31
N GLU A 63 1.64 3.88 -5.01
CA GLU A 63 1.17 4.51 -6.25
C GLU A 63 0.75 5.96 -6.02
N GLU A 64 0.01 6.25 -4.95
CA GLU A 64 -0.38 7.62 -4.56
C GLU A 64 0.85 8.50 -4.27
N LYS A 65 1.81 8.00 -3.49
CA LYS A 65 3.07 8.72 -3.22
C LYS A 65 3.90 8.96 -4.50
N LEU A 66 3.89 8.00 -5.42
CA LEU A 66 4.59 8.15 -6.69
C LEU A 66 3.95 9.26 -7.54
N ASP A 67 2.62 9.35 -7.55
CA ASP A 67 1.89 10.43 -8.23
C ASP A 67 2.22 11.81 -7.63
N GLU A 68 2.28 11.92 -6.30
CA GLU A 68 2.72 13.14 -5.59
C GLU A 68 4.14 13.54 -6.00
N ILE A 69 5.09 12.61 -5.97
CA ILE A 69 6.48 12.86 -6.38
C ILE A 69 6.55 13.30 -7.85
N ASN A 70 5.77 12.68 -8.73
CA ASN A 70 5.74 13.07 -10.15
C ASN A 70 5.22 14.50 -10.35
N LYS A 71 4.21 14.93 -9.58
CA LYS A 71 3.75 16.33 -9.56
C LYS A 71 4.85 17.28 -9.10
N GLU A 72 5.56 16.94 -8.03
CA GLU A 72 6.67 17.76 -7.52
C GLU A 72 7.82 17.87 -8.54
N ILE A 73 8.19 16.75 -9.19
CA ILE A 73 9.21 16.75 -10.25
C ILE A 73 8.78 17.65 -11.40
N PHE A 74 7.51 17.58 -11.81
CA PHE A 74 6.97 18.43 -12.86
C PHE A 74 7.05 19.92 -12.49
N LEU A 75 6.59 20.29 -11.28
CA LEU A 75 6.72 21.65 -10.77
C LEU A 75 8.18 22.12 -10.75
N TYR A 76 9.08 21.30 -10.20
CA TYR A 76 10.50 21.63 -10.15
C TYR A 76 11.09 21.84 -11.56
N SER A 77 10.67 21.02 -12.53
CA SER A 77 11.09 21.18 -13.93
C SER A 77 10.66 22.53 -14.52
N GLN A 78 9.46 23.00 -14.19
CA GLN A 78 8.98 24.33 -14.61
C GLN A 78 9.78 25.44 -13.92
N LEU A 79 10.02 25.33 -12.61
CA LEU A 79 10.75 26.33 -11.83
C LEU A 79 12.24 26.41 -12.17
N LYS A 80 12.83 25.31 -12.64
CA LYS A 80 14.24 25.26 -13.08
C LYS A 80 14.47 26.05 -14.36
N ASP A 81 13.42 26.34 -15.14
CA ASP A 81 13.56 27.14 -16.35
C ASP A 81 14.16 28.51 -16.01
N THR A 82 15.33 28.78 -16.58
CA THR A 82 16.10 30.02 -16.37
C THR A 82 15.52 31.19 -17.15
N SER A 83 14.61 30.94 -18.08
CA SER A 83 13.91 31.98 -18.85
C SER A 83 12.74 32.63 -18.09
N LEU A 84 12.26 31.98 -17.01
CA LEU A 84 11.21 32.51 -16.17
C LEU A 84 11.77 33.48 -15.11
N ASP A 85 11.12 34.63 -14.96
CA ASP A 85 11.40 35.57 -13.88
C ASP A 85 10.79 35.09 -12.54
N VAL A 86 11.11 35.80 -11.45
CA VAL A 86 10.67 35.43 -10.10
C VAL A 86 9.16 35.50 -9.94
N ASP A 87 8.49 36.45 -10.58
CA ASP A 87 7.04 36.64 -10.49
C ASP A 87 6.28 35.54 -11.23
N GLN A 88 6.81 35.08 -12.36
CA GLN A 88 6.28 33.95 -13.12
C GLN A 88 6.42 32.64 -12.34
N LYS A 89 7.54 32.46 -11.62
CA LYS A 89 7.75 31.30 -10.74
C LYS A 89 6.81 31.31 -9.52
N LEU A 90 6.56 32.48 -8.94
CA LEU A 90 5.58 32.65 -7.86
C LEU A 90 4.16 32.29 -8.32
N LYS A 91 3.73 32.74 -9.51
CA LYS A 91 2.41 32.37 -10.06
C LYS A 91 2.24 30.86 -10.29
N ILE A 92 3.30 30.16 -10.67
CA ILE A 92 3.29 28.70 -10.84
C ILE A 92 3.09 28.02 -9.47
N LEU A 93 3.80 28.49 -8.44
CA LEU A 93 3.65 27.99 -7.06
C LEU A 93 2.26 28.27 -6.49
N GLU A 94 1.73 29.49 -6.69
CA GLU A 94 0.41 29.90 -6.19
C GLU A 94 -0.74 29.09 -6.83
N LYS A 95 -0.57 28.68 -8.09
CA LYS A 95 -1.55 27.87 -8.81
C LYS A 95 -1.66 26.45 -8.23
N ASP A 96 -0.54 25.86 -7.83
CA ASP A 96 -0.50 24.45 -7.40
C ASP A 96 -0.56 24.29 -5.86
N TYR A 97 -0.18 25.33 -5.08
CA TYR A 97 -0.15 25.30 -3.60
C TYR A 97 -1.05 26.33 -2.91
N GLY A 98 -1.70 27.23 -3.66
CA GLY A 98 -2.47 28.36 -3.12
C GLY A 98 -1.62 29.59 -2.83
N GLU A 99 -2.25 30.70 -2.42
CA GLU A 99 -1.55 31.97 -2.14
C GLU A 99 -0.39 31.74 -1.15
N VAL A 100 0.83 32.01 -1.61
CA VAL A 100 2.01 32.03 -0.76
C VAL A 100 1.96 33.33 0.01
N ASP A 101 1.31 33.30 1.18
CA ASP A 101 1.16 34.46 2.04
C ASP A 101 2.55 35.05 2.32
N ALA A 102 2.81 36.27 1.82
CA ALA A 102 4.16 36.82 1.78
C ALA A 102 4.76 36.82 3.20
N SER A 103 5.93 36.19 3.35
CA SER A 103 6.58 36.08 4.65
C SER A 103 6.86 37.48 5.22
N TYR A 104 6.90 37.59 6.54
CA TYR A 104 7.22 38.86 7.20
C TYR A 104 8.53 39.46 6.68
N GLU A 105 9.52 38.62 6.36
CA GLU A 105 10.80 39.06 5.79
C GLU A 105 10.66 39.63 4.37
N MET A 106 9.82 39.04 3.50
CA MET A 106 9.51 39.61 2.18
C MET A 106 8.85 40.99 2.32
N LYS A 107 7.86 41.12 3.21
CA LYS A 107 7.18 42.40 3.46
C LYS A 107 8.15 43.47 3.98
N VAL A 108 9.09 43.10 4.85
CA VAL A 108 10.11 44.03 5.37
C VAL A 108 11.11 44.44 4.28
N GLN A 109 11.50 43.54 3.38
CA GLN A 109 12.40 43.88 2.28
C GLN A 109 11.74 44.82 1.26
N ASP A 110 10.49 44.57 0.88
CA ASP A 110 9.74 45.47 -0.02
C ASP A 110 9.62 46.88 0.55
N VAL A 111 9.28 46.98 1.85
CA VAL A 111 9.20 48.28 2.53
C VAL A 111 10.57 48.97 2.56
N LYS A 112 11.65 48.24 2.84
CA LYS A 112 13.01 48.81 2.80
C LYS A 112 13.39 49.29 1.41
N HIS A 113 13.09 48.51 0.37
CA HIS A 113 13.40 48.86 -1.02
C HIS A 113 12.63 50.12 -1.46
N ASN A 114 11.33 50.17 -1.15
CA ASN A 114 10.47 51.32 -1.45
C ASN A 114 10.89 52.58 -0.69
N ILE A 115 11.26 52.48 0.59
CA ILE A 115 11.77 53.61 1.37
C ILE A 115 13.10 54.10 0.80
N ASN A 116 13.97 53.19 0.36
CA ASN A 116 15.27 53.56 -0.20
C ASN A 116 15.11 54.28 -1.54
N TRP A 117 14.25 53.76 -2.43
CA TRP A 117 13.91 54.41 -3.69
C TRP A 117 13.28 55.80 -3.48
N THR A 118 12.37 55.92 -2.53
CA THR A 118 11.74 57.21 -2.19
C THR A 118 12.78 58.21 -1.67
N LYS A 119 13.71 57.77 -0.82
CA LYS A 119 14.81 58.62 -0.33
C LYS A 119 15.80 59.04 -1.43
N GLU A 120 16.01 58.20 -2.45
CA GLU A 120 16.84 58.54 -3.61
C GLU A 120 16.10 59.48 -4.57
N PHE A 121 14.79 59.32 -4.74
CA PHE A 121 13.95 60.19 -5.58
C PHE A 121 13.85 61.62 -5.02
N PHE A 122 13.79 61.81 -3.70
CA PHE A 122 13.76 63.12 -3.05
C PHE A 122 15.15 63.71 -2.73
N LYS A 123 16.23 63.12 -3.25
CA LYS A 123 17.60 63.67 -3.18
C LYS A 123 18.02 64.48 -4.42
N PHE A 124 17.09 64.71 -5.35
CA PHE A 124 17.22 65.67 -6.46
C PHE A 124 16.52 66.99 -6.13
#